data_AF-A0A2K1KSS1-F1
#
_entry.id   AF-A0A2K1KSS1-F1
#
_cell.length_a   1.000
_cell.length_b   1.000
_cell.length_c   1.000
_cell.angle_alpha   90.00
_cell.angle_beta   90.00
_cell.angle_gamma   90.00
#
_symmetry.space_group_name_H-M   'P 1'
#
loop_
_entity.id
_entity.type
_entity.pdbx_description
1 polymer ?
#
loop_
_entity_poly.entity_id
_entity_poly.type
_entity_poly.pdbx_seq_one_letter_code
_entity_poly.pdbx_strand_id
1 'polypeptide(L)'
;MSRDRMMLSTLQSLRGDSGGAIYDRFLCSGAWRGLDIDDDYAQSVKSQEQNDFIPSPRRFYELNKEPARSLNSNDSSTKIQTASCGLQPDSEEGGIDYMDKLPDHLLIEILVRVPTSDWIVAACVKKRWGAIFQGDGLWQTALIRRWPGAGNAKRWPGPIGRGSAKRRFTALNVSSSLLFQNSKSEVDEMAGHVYLYLKEQLELATLPLSYGLLHGTIIDQFLACGKNSEEAHDVASQIWVAVLGNLEETERTFHLLMRIAEEWEVFLPFPYSKSHAVQWRLFERLFTDFRDCLSQFDYFNVLSRAKHKFDLIPATWLGY
;
A
#
# COMPACT_ATOMS: atom_id res chain seq x y z
N MET A 1 14.17 -8.45 -36.41
CA MET A 1 14.04 -7.20 -35.63
C MET A 1 13.70 -7.61 -34.19
N SER A 2 14.37 -7.08 -33.18
CA SER A 2 14.27 -7.64 -31.81
C SER A 2 12.99 -7.22 -31.06
N ARG A 3 12.55 -8.09 -30.13
CA ARG A 3 11.40 -7.89 -29.23
C ARG A 3 11.53 -6.61 -28.38
N ASP A 4 12.74 -6.18 -28.09
CA ASP A 4 13.04 -5.02 -27.21
C ASP A 4 12.44 -3.71 -27.72
N ARG A 5 12.41 -3.50 -29.05
CA ARG A 5 11.73 -2.33 -29.65
C ARG A 5 10.22 -2.38 -29.48
N MET A 6 9.62 -3.57 -29.35
CA MET A 6 8.18 -3.72 -29.20
C MET A 6 7.74 -3.32 -27.77
N MET A 7 8.45 -3.78 -26.73
CA MET A 7 8.20 -3.34 -25.34
C MET A 7 8.31 -1.81 -25.19
N LEU A 8 9.35 -1.21 -25.77
CA LEU A 8 9.53 0.26 -25.71
C LEU A 8 8.38 1.01 -26.39
N SER A 9 7.81 0.48 -27.49
CA SER A 9 6.62 1.08 -28.11
C SER A 9 5.35 0.95 -27.25
N THR A 10 5.16 -0.19 -26.56
CA THR A 10 4.03 -0.38 -25.64
C THR A 10 4.12 0.56 -24.44
N LEU A 11 5.32 0.77 -23.88
CA LEU A 11 5.54 1.72 -22.77
C LEU A 11 5.31 3.18 -23.20
N GLN A 12 5.63 3.54 -24.45
CA GLN A 12 5.28 4.86 -25.00
C GLN A 12 3.78 5.03 -25.23
N SER A 13 3.05 3.95 -25.54
CA SER A 13 1.59 4.01 -25.75
C SER A 13 0.77 4.29 -24.49
N LEU A 14 1.33 4.07 -23.29
CA LEU A 14 0.67 4.34 -22.00
C LEU A 14 0.89 5.79 -21.52
N ARG A 15 1.64 6.59 -22.28
CA ARG A 15 2.11 7.93 -21.88
C ARG A 15 1.08 9.05 -22.12
N GLY A 16 -0.15 8.84 -21.68
CA GLY A 16 -1.16 9.90 -21.57
C GLY A 16 -0.86 10.84 -20.39
N ASP A 17 -1.22 12.11 -20.51
CA ASP A 17 -0.82 13.20 -19.57
C ASP A 17 -1.43 13.14 -18.15
N SER A 18 -2.03 12.01 -17.75
CA SER A 18 -2.58 11.75 -16.41
C SER A 18 -1.68 10.91 -15.50
N GLY A 19 -0.47 10.57 -15.95
CA GLY A 19 0.42 9.60 -15.29
C GLY A 19 0.72 9.84 -13.81
N GLY A 20 0.74 11.10 -13.34
CA GLY A 20 0.93 11.43 -11.91
C GLY A 20 -0.21 10.93 -11.04
N ALA A 21 -1.45 11.36 -11.33
CA ALA A 21 -2.64 10.98 -10.57
C ALA A 21 -2.94 9.48 -10.64
N ILE A 22 -2.70 8.85 -11.80
CA ILE A 22 -2.76 7.38 -11.94
C ILE A 22 -1.74 6.72 -11.00
N TYR A 23 -0.51 7.22 -10.98
CA TYR A 23 0.56 6.64 -10.16
C TYR A 23 0.33 6.80 -8.65
N ASP A 24 -0.09 7.97 -8.19
CA ASP A 24 -0.45 8.19 -6.79
C ASP A 24 -1.62 7.27 -6.36
N ARG A 25 -2.61 7.06 -7.24
CA ARG A 25 -3.71 6.10 -7.00
C ARG A 25 -3.19 4.67 -6.86
N PHE A 26 -2.23 4.24 -7.70
CA PHE A 26 -1.65 2.88 -7.68
C PHE A 26 -0.62 2.62 -6.58
N LEU A 27 0.16 3.61 -6.16
CA LEU A 27 1.02 3.48 -4.96
C LEU A 27 0.19 3.33 -3.68
N CYS A 28 -0.98 3.96 -3.65
CA CYS A 28 -1.87 3.97 -2.50
C CYS A 28 -2.99 2.94 -2.57
N SER A 29 -3.12 2.15 -3.64
CA SER A 29 -4.17 1.12 -3.77
C SER A 29 -3.70 -0.24 -3.29
N GLY A 30 -4.66 -1.15 -3.15
CA GLY A 30 -4.41 -2.56 -2.83
C GLY A 30 -3.65 -3.35 -3.90
N ALA A 31 -3.17 -2.74 -4.99
CA ALA A 31 -2.44 -3.43 -6.05
C ALA A 31 -1.22 -4.22 -5.56
N TRP A 32 -0.54 -3.75 -4.51
CA TRP A 32 0.55 -4.49 -3.87
C TRP A 32 0.07 -5.67 -3.01
N ARG A 33 -1.14 -5.62 -2.44
CA ARG A 33 -1.71 -6.71 -1.61
C ARG A 33 -1.91 -8.00 -2.43
N GLY A 34 -2.05 -7.89 -3.75
CA GLY A 34 -2.07 -9.05 -4.66
C GLY A 34 -0.74 -9.79 -4.83
N LEU A 35 0.36 -9.27 -4.25
CA LEU A 35 1.67 -9.93 -4.18
C LEU A 35 2.04 -10.35 -2.75
N ASP A 36 1.18 -10.06 -1.76
CA ASP A 36 1.38 -10.40 -0.35
C ASP A 36 0.60 -11.70 -0.05
N ILE A 37 1.19 -12.86 -0.42
CA ILE A 37 0.67 -14.20 -0.10
C ILE A 37 1.42 -14.76 1.12
N ASP A 38 0.66 -15.27 2.09
CA ASP A 38 1.09 -16.03 3.29
C ASP A 38 1.94 -15.29 4.36
N ASP A 39 1.48 -14.13 4.82
CA ASP A 39 2.09 -13.42 5.98
C ASP A 39 1.62 -13.96 7.37
N ASP A 40 0.74 -14.99 7.39
CA ASP A 40 0.27 -15.66 8.62
C ASP A 40 1.42 -16.36 9.41
N TYR A 41 2.53 -16.69 8.74
CA TYR A 41 3.69 -17.30 9.40
C TYR A 41 4.41 -16.33 10.37
N ALA A 42 4.34 -15.02 10.11
CA ALA A 42 5.09 -14.01 10.87
C ALA A 42 4.57 -13.76 12.31
N GLN A 43 3.32 -14.15 12.60
CA GLN A 43 2.72 -13.98 13.94
C GLN A 43 2.97 -15.17 14.86
N SER A 44 3.19 -16.37 14.30
CA SER A 44 3.48 -17.60 15.06
C SER A 44 4.80 -17.46 15.86
N VAL A 45 5.88 -17.07 15.18
CA VAL A 45 7.24 -17.07 15.73
C VAL A 45 7.43 -16.13 16.95
N LYS A 46 6.68 -15.02 17.02
CA LYS A 46 6.78 -14.06 18.14
C LYS A 46 6.08 -14.52 19.42
N SER A 47 5.28 -15.58 19.38
CA SER A 47 4.51 -16.07 20.52
C SER A 47 5.25 -17.12 21.37
N GLN A 48 6.52 -17.41 21.04
CA GLN A 48 7.23 -18.59 21.57
C GLN A 48 8.56 -18.30 22.29
N GLU A 49 9.06 -17.05 22.29
CA GLU A 49 10.29 -16.65 23.00
C GLU A 49 10.05 -16.05 24.39
N GLN A 50 8.81 -16.04 24.89
CA GLN A 50 8.45 -15.39 26.15
C GLN A 50 7.59 -16.29 27.06
N ASN A 51 8.16 -17.41 27.51
CA ASN A 51 7.84 -17.96 28.84
C ASN A 51 8.96 -18.85 29.42
N ASP A 52 9.10 -18.71 30.73
CA ASP A 52 9.67 -19.63 31.72
C ASP A 52 11.18 -19.90 31.84
N PHE A 53 11.53 -20.28 33.07
CA PHE A 53 12.83 -20.15 33.72
C PHE A 53 13.27 -21.51 34.29
N ILE A 54 14.57 -21.80 34.23
CA ILE A 54 15.21 -23.06 34.64
C ILE A 54 15.03 -23.31 36.16
N PRO A 55 14.63 -24.52 36.63
CA PRO A 55 15.61 -25.61 36.79
C PRO A 55 15.19 -27.08 36.54
N SER A 56 16.23 -27.88 36.29
CA SER A 56 16.31 -29.37 36.21
C SER A 56 16.34 -30.02 37.63
N PRO A 57 16.58 -31.35 37.87
CA PRO A 57 16.92 -32.48 36.97
C PRO A 57 16.32 -33.89 37.25
N ARG A 58 16.47 -34.82 36.27
CA ARG A 58 16.70 -36.31 36.32
C ARG A 58 16.10 -36.96 35.04
N ARG A 59 16.77 -37.77 34.18
CA ARG A 59 17.66 -38.95 34.30
C ARG A 59 16.88 -40.30 34.32
N PHE A 60 16.85 -41.07 33.20
CA PHE A 60 17.04 -42.54 33.08
C PHE A 60 16.74 -43.13 31.65
N TYR A 61 17.78 -43.73 31.03
CA TYR A 61 17.92 -44.86 30.06
C TYR A 61 17.03 -45.17 28.83
N GLU A 62 17.72 -45.85 27.90
CA GLU A 62 17.39 -46.48 26.62
C GLU A 62 16.32 -47.60 26.66
N LEU A 63 15.78 -47.95 25.48
CA LEU A 63 15.73 -49.37 25.03
C LEU A 63 15.40 -49.53 23.53
N ASN A 64 16.12 -50.43 22.86
CA ASN A 64 15.88 -50.82 21.45
C ASN A 64 14.76 -51.85 21.30
N LYS A 65 14.04 -51.84 20.16
CA LYS A 65 13.57 -53.07 19.47
C LYS A 65 13.00 -52.85 18.06
N GLU A 66 13.66 -53.47 17.08
CA GLU A 66 13.07 -53.98 15.83
C GLU A 66 12.57 -55.45 16.08
N PRO A 67 11.97 -56.23 15.14
CA PRO A 67 12.21 -56.21 13.68
C PRO A 67 11.04 -56.48 12.70
N ALA A 68 11.34 -56.20 11.42
CA ALA A 68 10.99 -56.92 10.19
C ALA A 68 9.58 -57.53 9.93
N ARG A 69 9.05 -57.25 8.73
CA ARG A 69 8.36 -58.22 7.85
C ARG A 69 8.54 -57.85 6.36
N SER A 70 8.64 -58.85 5.50
CA SER A 70 8.85 -58.72 4.05
C SER A 70 7.72 -59.37 3.24
N LEU A 71 7.59 -58.97 1.97
CA LEU A 71 6.89 -59.73 0.92
C LEU A 71 7.34 -59.22 -0.47
N ASN A 72 7.38 -60.12 -1.46
CA ASN A 72 7.96 -59.88 -2.79
C ASN A 72 6.88 -59.85 -3.88
N SER A 73 7.18 -59.21 -5.03
CA SER A 73 6.79 -59.73 -6.35
C SER A 73 7.73 -59.24 -7.45
N ASN A 74 8.02 -60.12 -8.42
CA ASN A 74 8.86 -59.89 -9.60
C ASN A 74 8.06 -59.03 -10.65
N ASP A 75 8.56 -58.57 -11.81
CA ASP A 75 9.37 -59.30 -12.78
C ASP A 75 10.11 -58.44 -13.85
N SER A 76 11.09 -59.12 -14.47
CA SER A 76 11.55 -59.13 -15.88
C SER A 76 10.88 -58.19 -16.91
N SER A 77 11.52 -57.65 -17.97
CA SER A 77 12.94 -57.54 -18.46
C SER A 77 12.90 -56.56 -19.69
N THR A 78 13.86 -56.26 -20.59
CA THR A 78 15.13 -56.88 -21.06
C THR A 78 16.06 -55.82 -21.71
N LYS A 79 17.25 -56.23 -22.21
CA LYS A 79 18.26 -55.43 -22.93
C LYS A 79 17.82 -54.88 -24.30
N ILE A 80 18.46 -53.79 -24.76
CA ILE A 80 19.39 -53.78 -25.92
C ILE A 80 20.22 -52.48 -25.92
N GLN A 81 21.50 -52.57 -26.30
CA GLN A 81 22.32 -51.42 -26.71
C GLN A 81 22.60 -51.53 -28.21
N THR A 82 22.40 -50.44 -28.95
CA THR A 82 22.89 -50.27 -30.33
C THR A 82 23.44 -48.85 -30.47
N ALA A 83 24.72 -48.74 -30.84
CA ALA A 83 25.31 -47.47 -31.22
C ALA A 83 25.00 -47.18 -32.69
N SER A 84 24.59 -45.95 -33.00
CA SER A 84 24.63 -45.41 -34.35
C SER A 84 25.09 -43.96 -34.28
N CYS A 85 25.83 -43.51 -35.30
CA CYS A 85 26.41 -42.18 -35.35
C CYS A 85 25.51 -41.22 -36.15
N GLY A 86 25.45 -39.96 -35.76
CA GLY A 86 24.91 -38.89 -36.60
C GLY A 86 24.17 -37.81 -35.83
N LEU A 87 24.51 -36.55 -36.15
CA LEU A 87 23.80 -35.32 -35.81
C LEU A 87 23.63 -35.04 -34.30
N GLN A 88 24.49 -34.15 -33.81
CA GLN A 88 24.11 -33.28 -32.69
C GLN A 88 22.82 -32.54 -33.08
N PRO A 89 21.81 -32.40 -32.20
CA PRO A 89 21.00 -31.20 -32.25
C PRO A 89 21.93 -30.03 -31.92
N ASP A 90 21.92 -29.00 -32.76
CA ASP A 90 22.72 -27.80 -32.50
C ASP A 90 22.39 -27.24 -31.12
N SER A 91 23.41 -26.73 -30.43
CA SER A 91 23.19 -26.08 -29.15
C SER A 91 22.34 -24.84 -29.36
N GLU A 92 21.06 -24.90 -28.98
CA GLU A 92 20.30 -23.68 -28.75
C GLU A 92 21.07 -22.87 -27.70
N GLU A 93 21.72 -21.79 -28.13
CA GLU A 93 22.31 -20.81 -27.23
C GLU A 93 21.16 -20.13 -26.47
N GLY A 94 20.72 -20.79 -25.38
CA GLY A 94 19.79 -20.24 -24.40
C GLY A 94 20.41 -18.97 -23.85
N GLY A 95 20.04 -17.85 -24.48
CA GLY A 95 20.77 -16.59 -24.41
C GLY A 95 21.09 -16.22 -22.97
N ILE A 96 22.38 -16.17 -22.64
CA ILE A 96 22.84 -16.03 -21.26
C ILE A 96 22.19 -14.78 -20.66
N ASP A 97 21.26 -14.98 -19.75
CA ASP A 97 20.58 -13.86 -19.12
C ASP A 97 21.52 -13.22 -18.09
N TYR A 98 22.16 -12.15 -18.54
CA TYR A 98 23.13 -11.40 -17.74
C TYR A 98 22.49 -10.77 -16.49
N MET A 99 21.17 -10.57 -16.45
CA MET A 99 20.45 -10.06 -15.29
C MET A 99 20.26 -11.14 -14.21
N ASP A 100 20.10 -12.40 -14.60
CA ASP A 100 20.00 -13.51 -13.64
C ASP A 100 21.35 -13.84 -12.99
N LYS A 101 22.48 -13.57 -13.68
CA LYS A 101 23.83 -13.69 -13.12
C LYS A 101 24.25 -12.49 -12.25
N LEU A 102 23.52 -11.38 -12.30
CA LEU A 102 23.86 -10.15 -11.57
C LEU A 102 23.54 -10.28 -10.07
N PRO A 103 24.43 -9.90 -9.13
CA PRO A 103 24.13 -9.89 -7.68
C PRO A 103 22.96 -8.96 -7.29
N ASP A 104 22.22 -9.31 -6.23
CA ASP A 104 21.00 -8.58 -5.81
C ASP A 104 21.24 -7.08 -5.57
N HIS A 105 22.39 -6.69 -5.00
CA HIS A 105 22.68 -5.28 -4.74
C HIS A 105 22.85 -4.43 -6.02
N LEU A 106 23.40 -5.01 -7.09
CA LEU A 106 23.47 -4.34 -8.39
C LEU A 106 22.11 -4.35 -9.10
N LEU A 107 21.33 -5.43 -8.94
CA LEU A 107 19.97 -5.51 -9.48
C LEU A 107 19.03 -4.50 -8.81
N ILE A 108 19.15 -4.30 -7.48
CA ILE A 108 18.48 -3.22 -6.75
C ILE A 108 18.89 -1.85 -7.29
N GLU A 109 20.19 -1.59 -7.47
CA GLU A 109 20.65 -0.31 -8.03
C GLU A 109 20.09 -0.04 -9.44
N ILE A 110 19.92 -1.06 -10.28
CA ILE A 110 19.26 -0.93 -11.59
C ILE A 110 17.75 -0.65 -11.41
N LEU A 111 17.05 -1.46 -10.63
CA LEU A 111 15.60 -1.33 -10.42
C LEU A 111 15.22 0.04 -9.81
N VAL A 112 16.01 0.55 -8.87
CA VAL A 112 15.80 1.86 -8.23
C VAL A 112 16.06 3.04 -9.19
N ARG A 113 16.68 2.82 -10.36
CA ARG A 113 16.81 3.82 -11.45
C ARG A 113 15.66 3.79 -12.44
N VAL A 114 14.82 2.75 -12.44
CA VAL A 114 13.60 2.69 -13.26
C VAL A 114 12.61 3.74 -12.74
N PRO A 115 11.86 4.46 -13.61
CA PRO A 115 10.78 5.35 -13.18
C PRO A 115 9.82 4.62 -12.24
N THR A 116 9.43 5.28 -11.15
CA THR A 116 8.73 4.59 -10.06
C THR A 116 7.32 4.11 -10.47
N SER A 117 6.76 4.67 -11.55
CA SER A 117 5.58 4.20 -12.28
C SER A 117 5.69 2.74 -12.76
N ASP A 118 6.88 2.35 -13.21
CA ASP A 118 7.06 1.10 -13.96
C ASP A 118 7.47 -0.05 -13.00
N TRP A 119 7.58 0.22 -11.70
CA TRP A 119 8.03 -0.73 -10.69
C TRP A 119 7.10 -1.93 -10.49
N ILE A 120 5.78 -1.74 -10.63
CA ILE A 120 4.81 -2.85 -10.60
C ILE A 120 5.04 -3.77 -11.82
N VAL A 121 5.28 -3.18 -13.00
CA VAL A 121 5.61 -3.94 -14.21
C VAL A 121 6.93 -4.68 -14.03
N ALA A 122 7.96 -4.01 -13.51
CA ALA A 122 9.27 -4.59 -13.24
C ALA A 122 9.21 -5.76 -12.24
N ALA A 123 8.45 -5.64 -11.15
CA ALA A 123 8.23 -6.72 -10.19
C ALA A 123 7.67 -8.00 -10.86
N CYS A 124 6.80 -7.82 -11.86
CA CYS A 124 6.18 -8.91 -12.61
C CYS A 124 7.08 -9.52 -13.73
N VAL A 125 8.22 -8.91 -14.09
CA VAL A 125 9.09 -9.42 -15.17
C VAL A 125 9.72 -10.77 -14.81
N LYS A 126 10.14 -10.97 -13.56
CA LYS A 126 10.71 -12.23 -13.04
C LYS A 126 10.38 -12.44 -11.57
N LYS A 127 10.19 -13.70 -11.16
CA LYS A 127 9.99 -14.08 -9.74
C LYS A 127 11.08 -13.52 -8.81
N ARG A 128 12.35 -13.50 -9.25
CA ARG A 128 13.46 -12.89 -8.49
C ARG A 128 13.31 -11.37 -8.31
N TRP A 129 12.80 -10.67 -9.33
CA TRP A 129 12.60 -9.22 -9.24
C TRP A 129 11.43 -8.92 -8.30
N GLY A 130 10.32 -9.67 -8.39
CA GLY A 130 9.23 -9.61 -7.43
C GLY A 130 9.67 -9.82 -5.97
N ALA A 131 10.51 -10.82 -5.71
CA ALA A 131 11.09 -11.04 -4.37
C ALA A 131 11.96 -9.87 -3.88
N ILE A 132 12.68 -9.19 -4.79
CA ILE A 132 13.45 -7.97 -4.46
C ILE A 132 12.52 -6.78 -4.14
N PHE A 133 11.35 -6.68 -4.79
CA PHE A 133 10.33 -5.67 -4.46
C PHE A 133 9.52 -6.00 -3.19
N GLN A 134 9.49 -7.26 -2.75
CA GLN A 134 8.98 -7.64 -1.42
C GLN A 134 9.99 -7.30 -0.31
N GLY A 135 11.29 -7.43 -0.57
CA GLY A 135 12.35 -7.16 0.40
C GLY A 135 12.59 -5.67 0.70
N ASP A 136 12.75 -5.34 1.99
CA ASP A 136 12.99 -3.97 2.49
C ASP A 136 14.24 -3.31 1.86
N GLY A 137 15.22 -4.10 1.40
CA GLY A 137 16.49 -3.61 0.82
C GLY A 137 16.33 -2.70 -0.40
N LEU A 138 15.40 -3.00 -1.31
CA LEU A 138 15.12 -2.13 -2.46
C LEU A 138 14.56 -0.78 -1.99
N TRP A 139 13.61 -0.81 -1.05
CA TRP A 139 12.93 0.38 -0.54
C TRP A 139 13.87 1.25 0.30
N GLN A 140 14.80 0.67 1.07
CA GLN A 140 15.84 1.42 1.79
C GLN A 140 16.80 2.12 0.82
N THR A 141 17.30 1.44 -0.22
CA THR A 141 18.13 2.07 -1.25
C THR A 141 17.39 3.20 -1.96
N ALA A 142 16.11 2.99 -2.28
CA ALA A 142 15.27 4.02 -2.90
C ALA A 142 15.01 5.24 -2.00
N LEU A 143 14.73 5.01 -0.71
CA LEU A 143 14.58 6.05 0.30
C LEU A 143 15.83 6.92 0.37
N ILE A 144 16.99 6.32 0.61
CA ILE A 144 18.26 7.04 0.78
C ILE A 144 18.64 7.79 -0.51
N ARG A 145 18.34 7.21 -1.68
CA ARG A 145 18.59 7.84 -2.99
C ARG A 145 17.70 9.05 -3.26
N ARG A 146 16.39 8.96 -2.97
CA ARG A 146 15.40 10.00 -3.31
C ARG A 146 15.24 11.07 -2.22
N TRP A 147 15.41 10.69 -0.96
CA TRP A 147 15.39 11.59 0.21
C TRP A 147 16.53 11.24 1.18
N PRO A 148 17.78 11.67 0.92
CA PRO A 148 18.92 11.40 1.80
C PRO A 148 18.70 11.83 3.26
N GLY A 149 17.94 12.91 3.48
CA GLY A 149 17.56 13.38 4.83
C GLY A 149 16.64 12.43 5.60
N ALA A 150 15.90 11.52 4.93
CA ALA A 150 15.01 10.58 5.58
C ALA A 150 15.72 9.55 6.48
N GLY A 151 17.05 9.39 6.34
CA GLY A 151 17.85 8.63 7.31
C GLY A 151 18.02 9.32 8.66
N ASN A 152 18.02 10.66 8.67
CA ASN A 152 18.25 11.50 9.86
C ASN A 152 16.95 11.97 10.54
N ALA A 153 15.82 11.92 9.83
CA ALA A 153 14.53 12.34 10.36
C ALA A 153 14.16 11.51 11.61
N LYS A 154 13.83 12.21 12.72
CA LYS A 154 13.61 11.58 14.03
C LYS A 154 12.36 10.69 14.03
N ARG A 155 12.39 9.63 14.86
CA ARG A 155 11.13 8.97 15.28
C ARG A 155 10.29 9.98 16.07
N TRP A 156 9.00 10.01 15.78
CA TRP A 156 8.01 10.85 16.44
C TRP A 156 7.20 10.05 17.48
N PRO A 157 6.60 10.72 18.48
CA PRO A 157 5.60 10.12 19.37
C PRO A 157 4.25 9.95 18.64
N GLY A 158 3.27 9.38 19.34
CA GLY A 158 1.88 9.24 18.86
C GLY A 158 1.55 7.87 18.26
N PRO A 159 0.26 7.64 17.90
CA PRO A 159 -0.25 6.34 17.49
C PRO A 159 0.15 5.88 16.06
N ILE A 160 0.52 6.80 15.17
CA ILE A 160 0.79 6.53 13.75
C ILE A 160 2.30 6.41 13.52
N GLY A 161 2.83 5.19 13.61
CA GLY A 161 4.25 4.90 13.43
C GLY A 161 4.75 4.89 11.97
N ARG A 162 6.07 5.00 11.81
CA ARG A 162 6.78 4.99 10.51
C ARG A 162 6.67 3.68 9.70
N GLY A 163 6.51 2.54 10.35
CA GLY A 163 6.46 1.24 9.65
C GLY A 163 7.75 0.88 8.87
N SER A 164 7.60 0.07 7.82
CA SER A 164 8.66 -0.47 6.97
C SER A 164 9.23 0.54 5.96
N ALA A 165 10.34 0.19 5.30
CA ALA A 165 10.93 1.07 4.27
C ALA A 165 9.95 1.33 3.12
N LYS A 166 9.20 0.31 2.70
CA LYS A 166 8.09 0.41 1.73
C LYS A 166 7.06 1.46 2.15
N ARG A 167 6.57 1.41 3.40
CA ARG A 167 5.59 2.39 3.92
C ARG A 167 6.15 3.82 3.92
N ARG A 168 7.40 4.00 4.36
CA ARG A 168 8.08 5.32 4.40
C ARG A 168 8.28 5.90 3.00
N PHE A 169 8.64 5.07 2.02
CA PHE A 169 8.83 5.50 0.64
C PHE A 169 7.49 5.97 0.02
N THR A 170 6.40 5.22 0.24
CA THR A 170 5.06 5.64 -0.19
C THR A 170 4.61 6.92 0.53
N ALA A 171 4.84 7.05 1.84
CA ALA A 171 4.50 8.25 2.60
C ALA A 171 5.22 9.50 2.06
N LEU A 172 6.52 9.41 1.79
CA LEU A 172 7.29 10.53 1.23
C LEU A 172 6.88 10.87 -0.20
N ASN A 173 6.54 9.88 -1.03
CA ASN A 173 5.94 10.12 -2.35
C ASN A 173 4.66 10.95 -2.21
N VAL A 174 3.66 10.42 -1.48
CA VAL A 174 2.35 11.06 -1.23
C VAL A 174 2.48 12.47 -0.66
N SER A 175 3.37 12.66 0.32
CA SER A 175 3.60 13.99 0.91
C SER A 175 4.16 14.97 -0.15
N SER A 176 5.09 14.51 -0.98
CA SER A 176 5.65 15.32 -2.08
C SER A 176 4.70 15.56 -3.25
N SER A 177 3.77 14.66 -3.54
CA SER A 177 2.87 14.74 -4.70
C SER A 177 1.51 15.35 -4.39
N LEU A 178 0.89 15.04 -3.23
CA LEU A 178 -0.51 15.38 -2.94
C LEU A 178 -0.70 16.51 -1.93
N LEU A 179 0.23 16.68 -0.96
CA LEU A 179 0.01 17.58 0.18
C LEU A 179 0.68 18.96 0.02
N PHE A 180 1.88 19.03 -0.55
CA PHE A 180 2.71 20.25 -0.48
C PHE A 180 3.00 20.96 -1.81
N GLN A 181 2.26 20.67 -2.89
CA GLN A 181 2.46 21.28 -4.23
C GLN A 181 2.58 22.82 -4.24
N ASN A 182 1.91 23.51 -3.30
CA ASN A 182 1.85 24.97 -3.22
C ASN A 182 2.76 25.59 -2.14
N SER A 183 3.65 24.83 -1.51
CA SER A 183 4.52 25.34 -0.44
C SER A 183 6.01 25.05 -0.68
N LYS A 184 6.89 25.97 -0.25
CA LYS A 184 8.34 25.73 -0.18
C LYS A 184 8.76 24.93 1.06
N SER A 185 7.85 24.18 1.67
CA SER A 185 8.13 23.38 2.87
C SER A 185 9.07 22.22 2.53
N GLU A 186 9.82 21.79 3.54
CA GLU A 186 10.39 20.44 3.55
C GLU A 186 9.24 19.40 3.52
N VAL A 187 9.44 18.27 2.85
CA VAL A 187 8.43 17.22 2.68
C VAL A 187 8.18 16.52 4.02
N ASP A 188 7.01 16.76 4.62
CA ASP A 188 6.68 16.17 5.92
C ASP A 188 6.38 14.66 5.78
N GLU A 189 7.32 13.83 6.24
CA GLU A 189 7.18 12.37 6.30
C GLU A 189 5.96 11.96 7.15
N MET A 190 5.64 12.69 8.23
CA MET A 190 4.47 12.43 9.08
C MET A 190 3.18 12.53 8.26
N ALA A 191 2.99 13.65 7.59
CA ALA A 191 1.76 13.95 6.85
C ALA A 191 1.43 12.84 5.82
N GLY A 192 2.45 12.28 5.18
CA GLY A 192 2.33 11.11 4.30
C GLY A 192 1.90 9.83 5.03
N HIS A 193 2.45 9.54 6.22
CA HIS A 193 2.04 8.37 7.02
C HIS A 193 0.62 8.50 7.58
N VAL A 194 0.22 9.72 7.94
CA VAL A 194 -1.13 10.06 8.42
C VAL A 194 -2.15 9.94 7.28
N TYR A 195 -1.81 10.37 6.05
CA TYR A 195 -2.61 10.11 4.85
C TYR A 195 -2.79 8.60 4.61
N LEU A 196 -1.71 7.83 4.64
CA LEU A 196 -1.79 6.38 4.41
C LEU A 196 -2.62 5.68 5.49
N TYR A 197 -2.42 6.04 6.76
CA TYR A 197 -3.25 5.53 7.86
C TYR A 197 -4.73 5.86 7.67
N LEU A 198 -5.07 7.11 7.33
CA LEU A 198 -6.45 7.51 7.08
C LEU A 198 -7.06 6.71 5.90
N LYS A 199 -6.35 6.60 4.77
CA LYS A 199 -6.83 5.83 3.61
C LYS A 199 -7.01 4.35 3.96
N GLU A 200 -6.08 3.75 4.70
CA GLU A 200 -6.16 2.38 5.19
C GLU A 200 -7.36 2.16 6.12
N GLN A 201 -7.63 3.04 7.09
CA GLN A 201 -8.78 2.91 7.97
C GLN A 201 -10.12 3.01 7.22
N LEU A 202 -10.18 3.87 6.19
CA LEU A 202 -11.36 4.00 5.33
C LEU A 202 -11.52 2.78 4.38
N GLU A 203 -10.43 2.24 3.84
CA GLU A 203 -10.43 1.01 3.03
C GLU A 203 -10.67 -0.27 3.82
N LEU A 204 -10.31 -0.33 5.11
CA LEU A 204 -10.44 -1.53 5.94
C LEU A 204 -11.80 -1.63 6.64
N ALA A 205 -12.67 -0.61 6.54
CA ALA A 205 -13.94 -0.53 7.25
C ALA A 205 -14.87 -1.75 6.98
N THR A 206 -14.81 -2.72 7.89
CA THR A 206 -15.72 -3.89 8.04
C THR A 206 -16.49 -3.84 9.35
N LEU A 207 -16.09 -2.94 10.26
CA LEU A 207 -16.69 -2.65 11.56
C LEU A 207 -16.99 -1.13 11.66
N PRO A 208 -17.85 -0.68 12.59
CA PRO A 208 -18.18 0.73 12.75
C PRO A 208 -17.03 1.51 13.41
N LEU A 209 -16.04 1.93 12.61
CA LEU A 209 -15.11 2.99 13.00
C LEU A 209 -15.88 4.30 13.08
N SER A 210 -15.86 4.98 14.25
CA SER A 210 -16.35 6.35 14.28
C SER A 210 -15.38 7.29 13.59
N TYR A 211 -15.85 8.01 12.58
CA TYR A 211 -15.01 8.96 11.84
C TYR A 211 -14.67 10.21 12.67
N GLY A 212 -15.43 10.47 13.75
CA GLY A 212 -15.06 11.45 14.78
C GLY A 212 -13.79 11.06 15.54
N LEU A 213 -13.71 9.80 16.00
CA LEU A 213 -12.51 9.27 16.68
C LEU A 213 -11.30 9.20 15.74
N LEU A 214 -11.52 8.83 14.46
CA LEU A 214 -10.49 8.80 13.44
C LEU A 214 -9.90 10.19 13.16
N HIS A 215 -10.74 11.23 13.10
CA HIS A 215 -10.29 12.61 13.02
C HIS A 215 -9.54 13.04 14.30
N GLY A 216 -10.02 12.66 15.49
CA GLY A 216 -9.34 12.92 16.76
C GLY A 216 -7.92 12.36 16.81
N THR A 217 -7.75 11.09 16.44
CA THR A 217 -6.46 10.40 16.38
C THR A 217 -5.44 11.11 15.48
N ILE A 218 -5.92 11.71 14.38
CA ILE A 218 -5.09 12.47 13.43
C ILE A 218 -4.66 13.82 14.02
N ILE A 219 -5.57 14.53 14.68
CA ILE A 219 -5.26 15.79 15.39
C ILE A 219 -4.25 15.53 16.51
N ASP A 220 -4.50 14.52 17.36
CA ASP A 220 -3.63 14.14 18.48
C ASP A 220 -2.23 13.74 18.01
N GLN A 221 -2.12 13.08 16.84
CA GLN A 221 -0.83 12.74 16.24
C GLN A 221 0.00 14.00 15.91
N PHE A 222 -0.62 15.06 15.39
CA PHE A 222 0.10 16.30 15.10
C PHE A 222 0.43 17.10 16.37
N LEU A 223 -0.52 17.18 17.31
CA LEU A 223 -0.30 17.84 18.62
C LEU A 223 0.84 17.17 19.40
N ALA A 224 0.89 15.83 19.44
CA ALA A 224 1.96 15.07 20.08
C ALA A 224 3.35 15.36 19.47
N CYS A 225 3.40 15.80 18.21
CA CYS A 225 4.63 16.14 17.50
C CYS A 225 5.01 17.62 17.60
N GLY A 226 4.32 18.39 18.44
CA GLY A 226 4.65 19.79 18.73
C GLY A 226 4.03 20.81 17.77
N LYS A 227 3.12 20.39 16.87
CA LYS A 227 2.26 21.34 16.15
C LYS A 227 1.26 21.97 17.12
N ASN A 228 0.97 23.25 16.92
CA ASN A 228 -0.14 23.91 17.61
C ASN A 228 -1.50 23.46 17.04
N SER A 229 -2.60 23.84 17.70
CA SER A 229 -3.96 23.46 17.32
C SER A 229 -4.37 23.87 15.91
N GLU A 230 -3.89 25.02 15.42
CA GLU A 230 -4.20 25.56 14.09
C GLU A 230 -3.45 24.77 13.01
N GLU A 231 -2.13 24.59 13.16
CA GLU A 231 -1.33 23.73 12.27
C GLU A 231 -1.81 22.27 12.25
N ALA A 232 -2.23 21.73 13.39
CA ALA A 232 -2.75 20.37 13.48
C ALA A 232 -4.09 20.25 12.73
N HIS A 233 -5.00 21.20 12.92
CA HIS A 233 -6.29 21.26 12.25
C HIS A 233 -6.15 21.43 10.72
N ASP A 234 -5.24 22.30 10.27
CA ASP A 234 -5.01 22.58 8.85
C ASP A 234 -4.40 21.39 8.12
N VAL A 235 -3.33 20.79 8.65
CA VAL A 235 -2.69 19.62 8.02
C VAL A 235 -3.63 18.41 8.05
N ALA A 236 -4.37 18.20 9.15
CA ALA A 236 -5.42 17.18 9.20
C ALA A 236 -6.51 17.41 8.14
N SER A 237 -6.94 18.67 7.94
CA SER A 237 -7.94 19.04 6.94
C SER A 237 -7.46 18.80 5.51
N GLN A 238 -6.22 19.19 5.19
CA GLN A 238 -5.59 18.94 3.89
C GLN A 238 -5.51 17.43 3.60
N ILE A 239 -5.08 16.64 4.58
CA ILE A 239 -5.01 15.17 4.46
C ILE A 239 -6.40 14.56 4.26
N TRP A 240 -7.42 14.99 5.00
CA TRP A 240 -8.79 14.51 4.82
C TRP A 240 -9.34 14.84 3.43
N VAL A 241 -9.16 16.07 2.93
CA VAL A 241 -9.54 16.45 1.56
C VAL A 241 -8.80 15.58 0.53
N ALA A 242 -7.49 15.38 0.70
CA ALA A 242 -6.67 14.58 -0.20
C ALA A 242 -7.08 13.10 -0.21
N VAL A 243 -7.32 12.46 0.94
CA VAL A 243 -7.76 11.06 1.00
C VAL A 243 -9.16 10.91 0.40
N LEU A 244 -10.13 11.73 0.81
CA LEU A 244 -11.49 11.67 0.25
C LEU A 244 -11.47 11.83 -1.29
N GLY A 245 -10.62 12.73 -1.80
CA GLY A 245 -10.41 12.93 -3.22
C GLY A 245 -9.78 11.75 -3.98
N ASN A 246 -9.07 10.84 -3.29
CA ASN A 246 -8.33 9.72 -3.90
C ASN A 246 -8.93 8.33 -3.64
N LEU A 247 -10.01 8.22 -2.86
CA LEU A 247 -10.77 6.97 -2.73
C LEU A 247 -11.30 6.51 -4.12
N GLU A 248 -11.34 5.20 -4.34
CA GLU A 248 -11.79 4.57 -5.59
C GLU A 248 -13.30 4.74 -5.79
N GLU A 249 -13.77 4.91 -7.03
CA GLU A 249 -15.21 4.98 -7.33
C GLU A 249 -15.83 3.58 -7.25
N THR A 250 -16.34 3.22 -6.07
CA THR A 250 -17.02 1.94 -5.81
C THR A 250 -18.27 2.15 -4.97
N GLU A 251 -19.22 1.22 -5.06
CA GLU A 251 -20.42 1.15 -4.20
C GLU A 251 -20.06 1.17 -2.70
N ARG A 252 -18.95 0.52 -2.33
CA ARG A 252 -18.41 0.54 -0.96
C ARG A 252 -17.95 1.95 -0.56
N THR A 253 -17.33 2.70 -1.48
CA THR A 253 -16.97 4.10 -1.26
C THR A 253 -18.21 4.99 -1.13
N PHE A 254 -19.25 4.76 -1.93
CA PHE A 254 -20.53 5.48 -1.79
C PHE A 254 -21.13 5.30 -0.39
N HIS A 255 -21.31 4.06 0.07
CA HIS A 255 -21.83 3.80 1.43
C HIS A 255 -20.92 4.30 2.55
N LEU A 256 -19.60 4.30 2.33
CA LEU A 256 -18.63 4.92 3.23
C LEU A 256 -18.87 6.43 3.33
N LEU A 257 -18.96 7.15 2.21
CA LEU A 257 -19.20 8.60 2.20
C LEU A 257 -20.58 8.96 2.80
N MET A 258 -21.61 8.14 2.55
CA MET A 258 -22.93 8.31 3.19
C MET A 258 -22.85 8.22 4.72
N ARG A 259 -22.22 7.17 5.28
CA ARG A 259 -22.05 7.04 6.74
C ARG A 259 -21.15 8.13 7.33
N ILE A 260 -20.10 8.53 6.60
CA ILE A 260 -19.26 9.68 6.97
C ILE A 260 -20.13 10.93 7.10
N ALA A 261 -21.03 11.21 6.15
CA ALA A 261 -21.93 12.36 6.19
C ALA A 261 -22.98 12.30 7.32
N GLU A 262 -23.41 11.10 7.73
CA GLU A 262 -24.27 10.88 8.90
C GLU A 262 -23.55 11.17 10.21
N GLU A 263 -22.36 10.61 10.42
CA GLU A 263 -21.55 10.84 11.63
C GLU A 263 -20.91 12.24 11.69
N TRP A 264 -20.98 13.03 10.61
CA TRP A 264 -20.40 14.39 10.57
C TRP A 264 -21.24 15.47 11.26
N GLU A 265 -22.42 15.13 11.78
CA GLU A 265 -23.27 16.05 12.53
C GLU A 265 -22.78 16.32 13.97
N VAL A 266 -21.89 15.46 14.52
CA VAL A 266 -21.35 15.63 15.88
C VAL A 266 -20.45 16.86 15.99
N PHE A 267 -20.86 17.83 16.80
CA PHE A 267 -20.08 19.01 17.15
C PHE A 267 -18.97 18.65 18.15
N LEU A 268 -17.72 18.77 17.73
CA LEU A 268 -16.52 18.70 18.58
C LEU A 268 -15.87 20.10 18.68
N PRO A 269 -15.23 20.44 19.81
CA PRO A 269 -14.52 21.71 19.96
C PRO A 269 -13.27 21.76 19.08
N PHE A 270 -12.86 22.96 18.66
CA PHE A 270 -11.58 23.17 17.97
C PHE A 270 -10.40 22.71 18.86
N PRO A 271 -9.36 22.04 18.32
CA PRO A 271 -9.10 21.74 16.90
C PRO A 271 -9.85 20.52 16.31
N TYR A 272 -10.53 19.73 17.14
CA TYR A 272 -11.25 18.51 16.74
C TYR A 272 -12.56 18.76 15.96
N SER A 273 -13.03 20.01 15.93
CA SER A 273 -14.02 20.49 14.97
C SER A 273 -13.56 20.21 13.54
N LYS A 274 -14.42 19.66 12.68
CA LYS A 274 -14.03 19.20 11.34
C LYS A 274 -14.24 20.33 10.31
N SER A 275 -13.21 20.70 9.55
CA SER A 275 -13.24 21.90 8.69
C SER A 275 -14.27 21.89 7.56
N HIS A 276 -14.64 23.10 7.12
CA HIS A 276 -15.53 23.33 5.97
C HIS A 276 -14.99 22.73 4.67
N ALA A 277 -13.66 22.70 4.47
CA ALA A 277 -13.04 22.14 3.27
C ALA A 277 -13.27 20.62 3.15
N VAL A 278 -13.15 19.88 4.27
CA VAL A 278 -13.42 18.43 4.31
C VAL A 278 -14.90 18.15 4.09
N GLN A 279 -15.78 18.92 4.74
CA GLN A 279 -17.23 18.83 4.53
C GLN A 279 -17.60 19.09 3.08
N TRP A 280 -17.03 20.13 2.47
CA TRP A 280 -17.28 20.46 1.06
C TRP A 280 -16.86 19.31 0.15
N ARG A 281 -15.64 18.78 0.27
CA ARG A 281 -15.16 17.69 -0.59
C ARG A 281 -15.99 16.42 -0.43
N LEU A 282 -16.49 16.13 0.77
CA LEU A 282 -17.42 15.02 1.03
C LEU A 282 -18.74 15.16 0.26
N PHE A 283 -19.43 16.29 0.42
CA PHE A 283 -20.70 16.54 -0.28
C PHE A 283 -20.52 16.66 -1.79
N GLU A 284 -19.42 17.29 -2.23
CA GLU A 284 -19.04 17.38 -3.64
C GLU A 284 -18.96 15.98 -4.27
N ARG A 285 -18.18 15.04 -3.70
CA ARG A 285 -18.11 13.67 -4.23
C ARG A 285 -19.45 12.95 -4.25
N LEU A 286 -20.32 13.15 -3.25
CA LEU A 286 -21.66 12.57 -3.24
C LEU A 286 -22.55 13.12 -4.37
N PHE A 287 -22.45 14.41 -4.70
CA PHE A 287 -23.28 15.04 -5.74
C PHE A 287 -22.66 15.04 -7.15
N THR A 288 -21.34 14.82 -7.30
CA THR A 288 -20.68 14.69 -8.61
C THR A 288 -20.39 13.25 -8.97
N ASP A 289 -19.65 12.53 -8.13
CA ASP A 289 -19.05 11.23 -8.48
C ASP A 289 -20.02 10.07 -8.24
N PHE A 290 -20.90 10.19 -7.23
CA PHE A 290 -21.83 9.15 -6.81
C PHE A 290 -23.31 9.56 -6.93
N ARG A 291 -23.62 10.55 -7.78
CA ARG A 291 -25.00 11.05 -7.97
C ARG A 291 -25.98 9.92 -8.31
N ASP A 292 -25.60 9.08 -9.27
CA ASP A 292 -26.44 8.01 -9.80
C ASP A 292 -26.62 6.85 -8.80
N CYS A 293 -25.90 6.87 -7.67
CA CYS A 293 -26.07 5.95 -6.55
C CYS A 293 -27.07 6.46 -5.48
N LEU A 294 -27.40 7.76 -5.47
CA LEU A 294 -28.38 8.32 -4.54
C LEU A 294 -29.80 7.97 -4.98
N SER A 295 -30.61 7.40 -4.10
CA SER A 295 -32.06 7.41 -4.32
C SER A 295 -32.60 8.84 -4.19
N GLN A 296 -33.81 9.09 -4.70
CA GLN A 296 -34.46 10.40 -4.55
C GLN A 296 -34.60 10.81 -3.08
N PHE A 297 -34.81 9.86 -2.17
CA PHE A 297 -34.88 10.10 -0.73
C PHE A 297 -33.50 10.49 -0.17
N ASP A 298 -32.46 9.75 -0.52
CA ASP A 298 -31.09 9.99 -0.05
C ASP A 298 -30.56 11.33 -0.57
N TYR A 299 -30.81 11.65 -1.84
CA TYR A 299 -30.46 12.93 -2.44
C TYR A 299 -31.06 14.10 -1.66
N PHE A 300 -32.36 14.08 -1.35
CA PHE A 300 -32.98 15.16 -0.55
C PHE A 300 -32.49 15.18 0.91
N ASN A 301 -32.22 14.03 1.51
CA ASN A 301 -31.63 13.93 2.86
C ASN A 301 -30.22 14.57 2.91
N VAL A 302 -29.30 14.10 2.06
CA VAL A 302 -27.93 14.64 1.93
C VAL A 302 -27.96 16.12 1.56
N LEU A 303 -28.87 16.55 0.68
CA LEU A 303 -29.01 17.96 0.30
C LEU A 303 -29.54 18.83 1.44
N SER A 304 -30.40 18.30 2.31
CA SER A 304 -30.84 19.02 3.52
C SER A 304 -29.68 19.24 4.50
N ARG A 305 -28.82 18.24 4.69
CA ARG A 305 -27.58 18.35 5.49
C ARG A 305 -26.63 19.39 4.89
N ALA A 306 -26.40 19.35 3.57
CA ALA A 306 -25.58 20.34 2.88
C ALA A 306 -26.12 21.76 3.09
N LYS A 307 -27.44 21.97 3.01
CA LYS A 307 -28.08 23.29 3.26
C LYS A 307 -27.97 23.77 4.71
N HIS A 308 -27.84 22.86 5.67
CA HIS A 308 -27.57 23.21 7.07
C HIS A 308 -26.08 23.57 7.31
N LYS A 309 -25.16 23.16 6.42
CA LYS A 309 -23.72 23.43 6.56
C LYS A 309 -23.22 24.59 5.70
N PHE A 310 -23.88 24.90 4.58
CA PHE A 310 -23.42 25.87 3.59
C PHE A 310 -24.52 26.86 3.18
N ASP A 311 -24.25 28.16 3.31
CA ASP A 311 -25.16 29.25 2.88
C ASP A 311 -25.40 29.25 1.36
N LEU A 312 -24.41 28.79 0.60
CA LEU A 312 -24.43 28.73 -0.86
C LEU A 312 -24.07 27.30 -1.33
N ILE A 313 -25.02 26.64 -1.97
CA ILE A 313 -24.81 25.34 -2.63
C ILE A 313 -24.53 25.55 -4.11
N PRO A 314 -23.51 24.87 -4.69
CA PRO A 314 -23.27 24.89 -6.14
C PRO A 314 -24.49 24.45 -6.95
N ALA A 315 -24.80 25.17 -8.02
CA ALA A 315 -25.79 24.73 -9.01
C ALA A 315 -25.46 23.35 -9.61
N THR A 316 -24.17 22.97 -9.63
CA THR A 316 -23.74 21.62 -10.03
C THR A 316 -24.24 20.51 -9.12
N TRP A 317 -24.52 20.77 -7.83
CA TRP A 317 -25.11 19.79 -6.90
C TRP A 317 -26.64 19.71 -7.03
N LEU A 318 -27.26 20.68 -7.71
CA LEU A 318 -28.72 20.79 -7.88
C LEU A 318 -29.12 20.25 -9.26
N GLY A 319 -29.29 18.93 -9.37
CA GLY A 319 -29.63 18.28 -10.64
C GLY A 319 -30.05 16.83 -10.48
N TYR A 320 -31.27 16.66 -9.97
CA TYR A 320 -32.07 15.43 -9.89
C TYR A 320 -33.49 15.80 -10.33
#